data_AF-A0AAV0MSA8-F1
#
_entry.id   AF-A0AAV0MSA8-F1
#
_cell.length_a   1.000
_cell.length_b   1.000
_cell.length_c   1.000
_cell.angle_alpha   90.00
_cell.angle_beta   90.00
_cell.angle_gamma   90.00
#
_symmetry.space_group_name_H-M   'P 1'
#
loop_
_entity.id
_entity.type
_entity.pdbx_description
1 polymer ?
#
loop_
_entity_poly.entity_id
_entity_poly.type
_entity_poly.pdbx_seq_one_letter_code
_entity_poly.pdbx_strand_id
1 'polypeptide(L)'
;MNMRTGIQHFCLHTGGRAVIDGFEKSFGLREYDMEPSRMTLHRFGNTSCSSLWYVLGYMEAKKRLKRGDSVMMVGLGAGFLCNTCVWTVMRDLEDGNVWADCVDRYPPPTAGNRTGEILGWIFDDCMSFINFKDYDRAVLFSR
;
A
#
# COMPACT_ATOMS: atom_id res chain seq x y z
N MET A 1 -12.43 12.60 1.09
CA MET A 1 -12.70 12.66 -0.36
C MET A 1 -13.08 11.26 -0.81
N ASN A 2 -14.12 11.04 -1.62
CA ASN A 2 -14.48 9.68 -2.08
C ASN A 2 -13.91 9.44 -3.49
N MET A 3 -12.75 8.78 -3.57
CA MET A 3 -12.04 8.53 -4.83
C MET A 3 -12.47 7.23 -5.53
N ARG A 4 -13.46 6.51 -4.99
CA ARG A 4 -13.86 5.19 -5.51
C ARG A 4 -14.73 5.29 -6.77
N THR A 5 -15.24 6.47 -7.09
CA THR A 5 -16.06 6.70 -8.28
C THR A 5 -15.17 6.68 -9.53
N GLY A 6 -15.17 5.58 -10.27
CA GLY A 6 -14.39 5.41 -11.51
C GLY A 6 -13.01 4.78 -11.36
N ILE A 7 -12.59 4.44 -10.12
CA ILE A 7 -11.38 3.68 -9.82
C ILE A 7 -11.75 2.37 -9.15
N GLN A 8 -11.33 1.24 -9.74
CA GLN A 8 -11.64 -0.10 -9.26
C GLN A 8 -10.57 -0.61 -8.29
N HIS A 9 -9.31 -0.24 -8.49
CA HIS A 9 -8.19 -0.74 -7.68
C HIS A 9 -7.25 0.37 -7.26
N PHE A 10 -6.69 0.26 -6.05
CA PHE A 10 -5.74 1.20 -5.48
C PHE A 10 -4.39 0.51 -5.26
N CYS A 11 -3.36 1.01 -5.93
CA CYS A 11 -1.97 0.55 -5.81
C CYS A 11 -1.17 1.58 -5.00
N LEU A 12 -1.05 1.36 -3.69
CA LEU A 12 -0.51 2.37 -2.77
C LEU A 12 0.91 2.02 -2.34
N HIS A 13 1.78 3.01 -2.26
CA HIS A 13 3.16 2.82 -1.80
C HIS A 13 3.21 2.30 -0.36
N THR A 14 4.04 1.29 -0.12
CA THR A 14 4.22 0.66 1.20
C THR A 14 5.26 1.38 2.05
N GLY A 15 5.07 2.68 2.26
CA GLY A 15 6.02 3.51 3.02
C GLY A 15 6.17 3.05 4.48
N GLY A 16 5.05 2.68 5.09
CA GLY A 16 4.95 2.18 6.45
C GLY A 16 3.48 2.09 6.87
N ARG A 17 3.20 1.48 8.03
CA ARG A 17 1.82 1.26 8.50
C ARG A 17 1.02 2.56 8.61
N ALA A 18 1.61 3.60 9.20
CA ALA A 18 0.95 4.89 9.40
C ALA A 18 0.62 5.59 8.07
N VAL A 19 1.48 5.45 7.07
CA VAL A 19 1.25 5.97 5.71
C VAL A 19 0.07 5.27 5.05
N ILE A 20 0.03 3.93 5.13
CA ILE A 20 -1.05 3.11 4.58
C ILE A 20 -2.38 3.45 5.28
N ASP A 21 -2.39 3.57 6.62
CA ASP A 21 -3.59 3.94 7.39
C ASP A 21 -4.05 5.38 7.11
N GLY A 22 -3.12 6.27 6.76
CA GLY A 22 -3.41 7.62 6.28
C GLY A 22 -4.23 7.59 4.99
N PHE A 23 -3.83 6.77 4.01
CA PHE A 23 -4.60 6.61 2.76
C PHE A 23 -6.02 6.10 2.99
N GLU A 24 -6.19 5.11 3.87
CA GLU A 24 -7.51 4.56 4.21
C GLU A 24 -8.47 5.67 4.68
N LYS A 25 -8.00 6.50 5.62
CA LYS A 25 -8.78 7.61 6.19
C LYS A 25 -9.01 8.74 5.18
N SER A 26 -7.98 9.14 4.44
CA SER A 26 -8.05 10.28 3.53
C SER A 26 -8.95 10.01 2.31
N PHE A 27 -8.88 8.81 1.76
CA PHE A 27 -9.61 8.41 0.55
C PHE A 27 -10.90 7.62 0.84
N GLY A 28 -11.17 7.26 2.11
CA GLY A 28 -12.34 6.47 2.48
C GLY A 28 -12.33 5.06 1.89
N LEU A 29 -11.15 4.43 1.89
CA LEU A 29 -10.93 3.11 1.30
C LEU A 29 -11.36 2.00 2.28
N ARG A 30 -11.61 0.81 1.73
CA ARG A 30 -11.99 -0.37 2.53
C ARG A 30 -10.79 -1.29 2.69
N GLU A 31 -10.89 -2.25 3.63
CA GLU A 31 -9.82 -3.24 3.82
C GLU A 31 -9.46 -4.00 2.54
N TYR A 32 -10.44 -4.26 1.66
CA TYR A 32 -10.17 -4.85 0.34
C TYR A 32 -9.17 -4.03 -0.51
N ASP A 33 -9.30 -2.70 -0.48
CA ASP A 33 -8.43 -1.77 -1.22
C ASP A 33 -7.06 -1.65 -0.55
N MET A 34 -7.01 -1.76 0.78
CA MET A 34 -5.79 -1.63 1.58
C MET A 34 -4.96 -2.91 1.65
N GLU A 35 -5.60 -4.07 1.56
CA GLU A 35 -4.98 -5.39 1.69
C GLU A 35 -3.74 -5.57 0.81
N PRO A 36 -3.74 -5.23 -0.51
CA PRO A 36 -2.56 -5.40 -1.35
C PRO A 36 -1.31 -4.69 -0.81
N SER A 37 -1.50 -3.47 -0.30
CA SER A 37 -0.42 -2.65 0.26
C SER A 37 0.02 -3.17 1.63
N ARG A 38 -0.94 -3.60 2.47
CA ARG A 38 -0.65 -4.22 3.78
C ARG A 38 0.10 -5.54 3.63
N MET A 39 -0.32 -6.41 2.72
CA MET A 39 0.31 -7.73 2.51
C MET A 39 1.69 -7.59 1.86
N THR A 40 1.84 -6.64 0.95
CA THR A 40 3.16 -6.31 0.38
C THR A 40 4.12 -5.81 1.46
N LEU A 41 3.69 -4.87 2.31
CA LEU A 41 4.50 -4.40 3.43
C LEU A 41 4.84 -5.55 4.39
N HIS A 42 3.89 -6.43 4.69
CA HIS A 42 4.10 -7.59 5.55
C HIS A 42 5.15 -8.56 4.99
N ARG A 43 5.10 -8.87 3.68
CA ARG A 43 6.01 -9.86 3.08
C ARG A 43 7.39 -9.29 2.75
N PHE A 44 7.42 -8.11 2.14
CA PHE A 44 8.62 -7.56 1.51
C PHE A 44 9.17 -6.32 2.22
N GLY A 45 8.44 -5.76 3.18
CA GLY A 45 8.78 -4.48 3.79
C GLY A 45 8.62 -3.31 2.83
N ASN A 46 9.19 -2.17 3.19
CA ASN A 46 9.28 -1.01 2.31
C ASN A 46 10.49 -1.18 1.38
N THR A 47 10.24 -1.50 0.11
CA THR A 47 11.27 -1.62 -0.94
C THR A 47 11.41 -0.34 -1.76
N SER A 48 11.17 0.80 -1.12
CA SER A 48 11.13 2.13 -1.75
C SER A 48 10.11 2.16 -2.91
N CYS A 49 10.40 2.91 -3.97
CA CYS A 49 9.54 3.05 -5.14
C CYS A 49 9.12 1.72 -5.77
N SER A 50 9.95 0.67 -5.65
CA SER A 50 9.66 -0.65 -6.25
C SER A 50 8.50 -1.38 -5.58
N SER A 51 8.10 -0.96 -4.37
CA SER A 51 6.99 -1.55 -3.63
C SER A 51 5.67 -1.58 -4.41
N LEU A 52 5.44 -0.58 -5.26
CA LEU A 52 4.24 -0.48 -6.09
C LEU A 52 4.08 -1.67 -7.05
N TRP A 53 5.19 -2.21 -7.56
CA TRP A 53 5.16 -3.37 -8.45
C TRP A 53 4.82 -4.66 -7.69
N TYR A 54 5.26 -4.78 -6.44
CA TYR A 54 4.87 -5.89 -5.58
C TYR A 54 3.39 -5.83 -5.20
N VAL A 55 2.86 -4.62 -4.95
CA VAL A 55 1.43 -4.39 -4.72
C VAL A 55 0.60 -4.76 -5.95
N LEU A 56 1.04 -4.32 -7.14
CA LEU A 56 0.40 -4.67 -8.40
C LEU A 56 0.42 -6.19 -8.63
N GLY A 57 1.58 -6.83 -8.40
CA GLY A 57 1.74 -8.27 -8.48
C GLY A 57 0.85 -9.03 -7.50
N TYR A 58 0.62 -8.49 -6.30
CA TYR A 58 -0.31 -9.10 -5.35
C TYR A 58 -1.74 -9.11 -5.91
N MET A 59 -2.19 -7.99 -6.48
CA MET A 59 -3.53 -7.89 -7.09
C MET A 59 -3.68 -8.81 -8.31
N GLU A 60 -2.63 -8.91 -9.13
CA GLU A 60 -2.56 -9.84 -10.25
C GLU A 60 -2.66 -11.30 -9.77
N ALA A 61 -1.88 -11.68 -8.76
CA ALA A 61 -1.87 -13.05 -8.22
C ALA A 61 -3.20 -13.42 -7.55
N LYS A 62 -3.88 -12.44 -6.93
CA LYS A 62 -5.25 -12.59 -6.41
C LYS A 62 -6.34 -12.53 -7.50
N LYS A 63 -5.96 -12.43 -8.77
CA LYS A 63 -6.87 -12.33 -9.93
C LYS A 63 -7.92 -11.23 -9.77
N ARG A 64 -7.50 -10.10 -9.17
CA ARG A 64 -8.37 -8.92 -8.94
C ARG A 64 -8.48 -8.03 -10.17
N LEU A 65 -7.44 -7.96 -10.98
CA LEU A 65 -7.33 -7.07 -12.13
C LEU A 65 -8.00 -7.68 -13.36
N LYS A 66 -9.00 -7.00 -13.92
CA LYS A 66 -9.69 -7.41 -15.16
C LYS A 66 -9.49 -6.38 -16.26
N ARG A 67 -9.50 -6.83 -17.53
CA ARG A 67 -9.46 -5.91 -18.67
C ARG A 67 -10.52 -4.81 -18.54
N GLY A 68 -10.10 -3.57 -18.72
CA GLY A 68 -10.95 -2.37 -18.62
C GLY A 68 -11.00 -1.74 -17.24
N ASP A 69 -10.50 -2.40 -16.19
CA ASP A 69 -10.44 -1.81 -14.86
C ASP A 69 -9.44 -0.64 -14.82
N SER A 70 -9.76 0.38 -14.02
CA SER A 70 -8.86 1.48 -13.70
C SER A 70 -8.13 1.20 -12.39
N VAL A 71 -6.80 1.37 -12.41
CA VAL A 71 -5.91 1.25 -11.26
C VAL A 71 -5.30 2.61 -10.95
N MET A 72 -5.57 3.15 -9.76
CA MET A 72 -4.89 4.36 -9.28
C MET A 72 -3.63 3.96 -8.54
N MET A 73 -2.48 4.39 -9.06
CA MET A 73 -1.18 4.17 -8.43
C MET A 73 -0.72 5.45 -7.73
N VAL A 74 -0.33 5.32 -6.45
CA VAL A 74 0.11 6.45 -5.63
C VAL A 74 1.48 6.12 -5.02
N GLY A 75 2.52 6.74 -5.58
CA GLY A 75 3.91 6.66 -5.11
C GLY A 75 4.26 7.81 -4.17
N LEU A 76 5.04 7.52 -3.12
CA LEU A 76 5.61 8.53 -2.23
C LEU A 76 7.13 8.43 -2.25
N GLY A 77 7.79 9.59 -2.27
CA GLY A 77 9.24 9.73 -2.22
C GLY A 77 9.71 10.55 -1.03
N ALA A 78 11.03 10.71 -0.90
CA ALA A 78 11.63 11.58 0.10
C ALA A 78 11.13 13.02 -0.04
N GLY A 79 10.96 13.73 1.08
CA GLY A 79 10.44 15.10 1.09
C GLY A 79 8.95 15.22 0.78
N PHE A 80 8.17 14.14 0.98
CA PHE A 80 6.72 14.07 0.75
C PHE A 80 6.29 14.34 -0.70
N LEU A 81 7.19 14.11 -1.65
CA LEU A 81 6.82 14.13 -3.06
C LEU A 81 5.87 12.96 -3.34
N CYS A 82 4.71 13.27 -3.89
CA CYS A 82 3.70 12.30 -4.28
C CYS A 82 3.59 12.26 -5.81
N ASN A 83 3.71 11.07 -6.39
CA ASN A 83 3.41 10.83 -7.79
C ASN A 83 2.15 9.97 -7.88
N THR A 84 1.19 10.41 -8.70
CA THR A 84 -0.07 9.70 -8.88
C THR A 84 -0.35 9.51 -10.37
N CYS A 85 -0.74 8.30 -10.75
CA CYS A 85 -1.14 7.98 -12.12
C CYS A 85 -2.32 7.00 -12.13
N VAL A 86 -3.16 7.09 -13.16
CA VAL A 86 -4.29 6.17 -13.37
C VAL A 86 -3.98 5.33 -14.61
N TRP A 87 -4.08 4.02 -14.45
CA TRP A 87 -3.78 3.02 -15.47
C TRP A 87 -5.07 2.31 -15.86
N THR A 88 -5.19 1.90 -17.11
CA THR A 88 -6.24 0.99 -17.55
C THR A 88 -5.65 -0.39 -17.80
N VAL A 89 -6.28 -1.43 -17.24
CA VAL A 89 -5.86 -2.81 -17.48
C VAL A 89 -6.18 -3.19 -18.92
N MET A 90 -5.14 -3.38 -19.74
CA MET A 90 -5.29 -3.60 -21.18
C MET A 90 -5.57 -5.05 -21.55
N ARG A 91 -5.27 -6.00 -20.67
CA ARG A 91 -5.47 -7.44 -20.87
C ARG A 91 -5.74 -8.14 -19.55
N ASP A 92 -6.38 -9.29 -19.61
CA ASP A 92 -6.49 -10.18 -18.46
C ASP A 92 -5.11 -10.77 -18.14
N LEU A 93 -4.79 -10.82 -16.85
CA LEU A 93 -3.47 -11.21 -16.36
C LEU A 93 -3.51 -12.65 -15.83
N GLU A 94 -3.06 -13.58 -16.68
CA GLU A 94 -3.08 -15.01 -16.38
C GLU A 94 -1.72 -15.53 -15.90
N ASP A 95 -0.65 -14.79 -16.20
CA ASP A 95 0.74 -15.14 -15.92
C ASP A 95 1.03 -15.26 -14.40
N GLY A 96 2.00 -16.11 -14.04
CA GLY A 96 2.50 -16.24 -12.67
C GLY A 96 3.52 -15.16 -12.32
N ASN A 97 3.60 -14.77 -11.06
CA ASN A 97 4.54 -13.74 -10.57
C ASN A 97 5.19 -14.11 -9.23
N VAL A 98 5.87 -13.15 -8.59
CA VAL A 98 6.58 -13.32 -7.29
C VAL A 98 5.68 -13.73 -6.11
N TRP A 99 4.37 -13.79 -6.29
CA TRP A 99 3.39 -14.27 -5.31
C TRP A 99 2.86 -15.69 -5.59
N ALA A 100 3.19 -16.29 -6.74
CA ALA A 100 2.61 -17.54 -7.19
C ALA A 100 2.76 -18.71 -6.21
N ASP A 101 3.83 -18.70 -5.40
CA ASP A 101 4.15 -19.76 -4.44
C ASP A 101 3.37 -19.66 -3.12
N CYS A 102 2.74 -18.51 -2.84
CA CYS A 102 2.20 -18.26 -1.51
C CYS A 102 0.93 -17.41 -1.45
N VAL A 103 0.42 -16.89 -2.57
CA VAL A 103 -0.69 -15.92 -2.58
C VAL A 103 -1.93 -16.45 -1.85
N ASP A 104 -2.18 -17.76 -1.90
CA ASP A 104 -3.32 -18.39 -1.24
C ASP A 104 -3.24 -18.39 0.29
N ARG A 105 -2.04 -18.21 0.86
CA ARG A 105 -1.82 -18.08 2.31
C ARG A 105 -2.10 -16.67 2.85
N TYR A 106 -2.41 -15.72 1.98
CA TYR A 106 -2.66 -14.32 2.33
C TYR A 106 -4.17 -13.97 2.23
N PRO A 107 -4.69 -13.07 3.08
CA PRO A 107 -4.02 -12.55 4.28
C PRO A 107 -3.83 -13.66 5.33
N PRO A 108 -2.71 -13.67 6.07
CA PRO A 108 -2.52 -14.65 7.13
C PRO A 108 -3.61 -14.47 8.20
N PRO A 109 -4.03 -15.55 8.89
CA PRO A 109 -4.97 -15.44 9.99
C PRO A 109 -4.47 -14.42 10.99
N THR A 110 -5.30 -13.43 11.32
CA THR A 110 -4.99 -12.41 12.32
C THR A 110 -4.89 -13.11 13.68
N ALA A 111 -3.73 -13.68 14.00
CA ALA A 111 -3.43 -14.12 15.36
C ALA A 111 -3.55 -12.86 16.21
N GLY A 112 -4.56 -12.81 17.07
CA GLY A 112 -4.73 -11.74 18.03
C GLY A 112 -3.37 -11.32 18.56
N ASN A 113 -3.05 -10.04 18.34
CA ASN A 113 -1.99 -9.32 19.02
C ASN A 113 -0.54 -9.86 18.82
N ARG A 114 -0.26 -10.83 17.94
CA ARG A 114 1.12 -11.28 17.69
C ARG A 114 1.93 -10.31 16.80
N THR A 115 1.23 -9.45 16.07
CA THR A 115 1.83 -8.33 15.32
C THR A 115 2.63 -7.39 16.23
N GLY A 116 2.23 -7.22 17.50
CA GLY A 116 2.98 -6.41 18.45
C GLY A 116 4.30 -7.04 18.92
N GLU A 117 4.37 -8.37 18.98
CA GLU A 117 5.56 -9.10 19.45
C GLU A 117 6.58 -9.35 18.34
N ILE A 118 6.12 -9.67 17.11
CA ILE A 118 7.01 -9.97 15.97
C ILE A 118 7.36 -8.70 15.18
N LEU A 119 6.47 -7.70 15.16
CA LEU A 119 6.67 -6.42 14.44
C LEU A 119 6.78 -5.22 15.40
N GLY A 120 7.09 -5.45 16.68
CA GLY A 120 7.35 -4.38 17.66
C GLY A 120 8.38 -3.35 17.16
N TRP A 121 9.33 -3.77 16.32
CA TRP A 121 10.32 -2.91 15.66
C TRP A 121 9.74 -1.98 14.57
N ILE A 122 8.57 -2.29 14.00
CA ILE A 122 7.84 -1.38 13.10
C ILE A 122 7.10 -0.30 13.92
N PHE A 123 6.79 -0.58 15.18
CA PHE A 123 6.16 0.35 16.12
C PHE A 123 7.18 1.09 17.00
N ASP A 124 8.47 0.92 16.74
CA ASP A 124 9.52 1.67 17.42
C ASP A 124 9.53 3.10 16.82
N ASP A 125 9.14 4.08 17.64
CA ASP A 125 9.11 5.50 17.24
C ASP A 125 10.46 5.96 16.67
N CYS A 126 11.57 5.30 17.04
CA CYS A 126 12.91 5.63 16.53
C CYS A 126 13.18 5.20 15.07
N MET A 127 12.42 4.23 14.53
CA MET A 127 12.57 3.72 13.16
C MET A 127 11.51 4.27 12.20
N SER A 128 10.59 5.10 12.70
CA SER A 128 9.66 5.84 11.87
C SER A 128 10.43 6.93 11.09
N PHE A 129 10.63 6.74 9.79
CA PHE A 129 11.21 7.78 8.91
C PHE A 129 10.34 9.05 8.82
N ILE A 130 9.14 9.02 9.41
CA ILE A 130 8.16 10.11 9.42
C ILE A 130 7.56 10.17 10.83
N ASN A 131 7.95 11.18 11.60
CA ASN A 131 7.25 11.60 12.81
C ASN A 131 6.21 12.67 12.42
N PHE A 132 4.93 12.43 12.72
CA PHE A 132 3.86 13.38 12.41
C PHE A 132 4.03 14.73 13.15
N LYS A 133 4.76 14.77 14.27
CA LYS A 133 5.10 16.04 14.93
C LYS A 133 6.10 16.87 14.11
N ASP A 134 6.99 16.21 13.37
CA ASP A 134 7.93 16.87 12.46
C ASP A 134 7.24 17.33 11.17
N TYR A 135 6.20 16.62 10.74
CA TYR A 135 5.30 17.06 9.65
C TYR A 135 4.60 18.38 10.01
N ASP A 136 3.97 18.47 11.18
CA ASP A 136 3.29 19.71 11.60
C ASP A 136 4.28 20.87 11.72
N ARG A 137 5.52 20.62 12.18
CA ARG A 137 6.59 21.62 12.19
C ARG A 137 7.02 22.07 10.79
N ALA A 138 7.22 21.14 9.86
CA ALA A 138 7.67 21.48 8.50
C ALA A 138 6.63 22.28 7.72
N VAL A 139 5.34 21.99 7.92
CA VAL A 139 4.22 22.73 7.30
C VAL A 139 4.04 24.13 7.91
N LEU A 140 4.38 24.31 9.20
CA LEU A 140 4.33 25.61 9.87
C LEU A 140 5.48 26.55 9.49
N PHE A 141 6.62 26.03 9.02
CA PHE A 141 7.75 26.85 8.55
C PHE A 141 7.59 27.38 7.11
N SER A 142 6.55 26.98 6.37
CA SER A 142 6.27 27.46 5.01
C SER A 142 5.18 28.56 4.95
N ARG A 143 4.93 29.26 6.06
CA ARG A 143 4.05 30.44 6.11
C ARG A 143 4.83 31.68 6.51
#